data_AF-B0G8F4-F1
#
_entry.id   AF-B0G8F4-F1
#
_cell.length_a   1.000
_cell.length_b   1.000
_cell.length_c   1.000
_cell.angle_alpha   90.00
_cell.angle_beta   90.00
_cell.angle_gamma   90.00
#
_symmetry.space_group_name_H-M   'P 1'
#
loop_
_entity.id
_entity.type
_entity.pdbx_description
1 polymer ?
#
loop_
_entity_poly.entity_id
_entity_poly.type
_entity_poly.pdbx_seq_one_letter_code
_entity_poly.pdbx_strand_id
1 'polypeptide(L)'
;MDMLKKKLLVLLLSASMAMTMLAGCGSNTDKKDDTKTEASKDDASEAKTDSKDAKEPELEDGTYKVDFNTDSGMFHENPDYNDGKATLTVKDGKMTVHITLNSKNIVQLFLGSAEDAQKDGADLIDPSETTEITYSDGSAPEEVYSFDVPVPTLDDEFDLALVGTKGKWYDHKVSVSNPELVQ
;
A
#
# COMPACT_ATOMS: atom_id res chain seq x y z
N MET A 1 -8.42 -43.14 7.48
CA MET A 1 -8.65 -43.45 6.06
C MET A 1 -8.58 -42.14 5.32
N ASP A 2 -7.43 -41.84 4.73
CA ASP A 2 -7.22 -42.06 3.29
C ASP A 2 -8.15 -41.14 2.52
N MET A 3 -7.66 -40.04 1.95
CA MET A 3 -6.93 -39.99 0.68
C MET A 3 -7.41 -38.65 0.07
N LEU A 4 -6.68 -37.85 -0.68
CA LEU A 4 -5.77 -38.20 -1.75
C LEU A 4 -5.06 -36.89 -2.15
N LYS A 5 -3.73 -36.91 -2.12
CA LYS A 5 -2.91 -36.04 -2.95
C LYS A 5 -3.16 -36.42 -4.40
N LYS A 6 -3.60 -35.48 -5.25
CA LYS A 6 -3.35 -35.60 -6.70
C LYS A 6 -3.34 -34.24 -7.39
N LYS A 7 -2.11 -33.84 -7.73
CA LYS A 7 -1.79 -32.89 -8.78
C LYS A 7 -2.58 -33.26 -10.04
N LEU A 8 -3.31 -32.31 -10.62
CA LEU A 8 -3.71 -32.39 -12.03
C LEU A 8 -3.36 -31.07 -12.70
N LEU A 9 -2.25 -31.12 -13.43
CA LEU A 9 -1.85 -30.16 -14.45
C LEU A 9 -2.61 -30.54 -15.71
N VAL A 10 -3.43 -29.63 -16.27
CA VAL A 10 -3.83 -29.69 -17.68
C VAL A 10 -3.74 -28.31 -18.29
N LEU A 11 -2.83 -28.26 -19.26
CA LEU A 11 -2.48 -27.22 -20.19
C LEU A 11 -3.55 -27.14 -21.30
N LEU A 12 -4.11 -25.95 -21.56
CA LEU A 12 -4.73 -25.65 -22.86
C LEU A 12 -4.26 -24.28 -23.33
N LEU A 13 -3.20 -24.36 -24.15
CA LEU A 13 -2.71 -23.32 -25.03
C LEU A 13 -3.73 -23.17 -26.17
N SER A 14 -4.32 -21.99 -26.35
CA SER A 14 -4.98 -21.62 -27.60
C SER A 14 -4.34 -20.35 -28.15
N ALA A 15 -3.84 -20.49 -29.37
CA ALA A 15 -3.08 -19.53 -30.14
C ALA A 15 -4.00 -18.64 -31.02
N SER A 16 -3.34 -17.68 -31.67
CA SER A 16 -3.73 -16.81 -32.79
C SER A 16 -4.13 -15.38 -32.39
N MET A 17 -3.38 -14.30 -32.68
CA MET A 17 -2.68 -13.78 -33.88
C MET A 17 -3.57 -12.84 -34.70
N ALA A 18 -3.21 -11.55 -34.75
CA ALA A 18 -3.11 -10.74 -35.97
C ALA A 18 -2.72 -9.29 -35.64
N MET A 19 -1.59 -8.85 -36.21
CA MET A 19 -1.19 -7.45 -36.32
C MET A 19 -2.13 -6.69 -37.26
N THR A 20 -2.33 -5.39 -37.01
CA THR A 20 -2.33 -4.39 -38.10
C THR A 20 -1.62 -3.13 -37.63
N MET A 21 -0.48 -2.86 -38.26
CA MET A 21 0.11 -1.53 -38.30
C MET A 21 -0.61 -0.73 -39.38
N LEU A 22 -0.87 0.55 -39.09
CA LEU A 22 -1.07 1.55 -40.13
C LEU A 22 -0.20 2.76 -39.80
N ALA A 23 0.90 2.84 -40.53
CA ALA A 23 1.74 4.02 -40.67
C ALA A 23 0.95 5.13 -41.38
N GLY A 24 0.89 6.31 -40.76
CA GLY A 24 0.49 7.55 -41.42
C GLY A 24 1.69 8.46 -41.54
N CYS A 25 2.44 8.35 -42.64
CA CYS A 25 3.39 9.35 -43.10
C CYS A 25 2.62 10.30 -44.02
N GLY A 26 2.51 11.57 -43.62
CA GLY A 26 1.99 12.66 -44.45
C GLY A 26 3.05 13.75 -44.53
N SER A 27 3.72 13.83 -45.67
CA SER A 27 4.75 14.81 -46.01
C SER A 27 4.19 15.96 -46.85
N ASN A 28 4.87 17.11 -46.76
CA ASN A 28 4.97 18.23 -47.71
C ASN A 28 3.74 19.19 -47.79
N THR A 29 3.87 20.53 -47.84
CA THR A 29 5.02 21.40 -48.13
C THR A 29 4.73 22.86 -47.73
N ASP A 30 5.82 23.60 -47.50
CA ASP A 30 6.07 25.04 -47.77
C ASP A 30 5.32 26.15 -47.00
N LYS A 31 6.08 26.95 -46.22
CA LYS A 31 6.78 28.18 -46.68
C LYS A 31 7.41 28.90 -45.46
N LYS A 32 8.75 29.04 -45.39
CA LYS A 32 9.54 30.30 -45.55
C LYS A 32 9.12 31.40 -44.55
N ASP A 33 9.96 31.93 -43.66
CA ASP A 33 11.21 32.64 -43.95
C ASP A 33 12.06 32.90 -42.67
N ASP A 34 13.35 33.10 -42.94
CA ASP A 34 14.35 33.95 -42.26
C ASP A 34 14.82 33.73 -40.81
N THR A 35 15.99 33.08 -40.76
CA THR A 35 17.28 33.66 -40.31
C THR A 35 17.30 34.51 -39.03
N LYS A 36 17.80 33.93 -37.93
CA LYS A 36 18.88 34.54 -37.16
C LYS A 36 19.78 33.48 -36.54
N THR A 37 21.00 33.43 -37.08
CA THR A 37 22.17 32.75 -36.53
C THR A 37 22.61 33.45 -35.24
N GLU A 38 22.79 32.68 -34.16
CA GLU A 38 23.94 32.81 -33.27
C GLU A 38 24.41 31.40 -32.89
N ALA A 39 25.73 31.24 -32.88
CA ALA A 39 26.43 29.97 -32.85
C ALA A 39 27.15 29.78 -31.51
N SER A 40 27.08 28.52 -31.03
CA SER A 40 28.08 27.83 -30.20
C SER A 40 28.25 28.37 -28.76
N LYS A 41 28.54 27.57 -27.71
CA LYS A 41 29.30 26.33 -27.59
C LYS A 41 29.08 25.77 -26.17
N ASP A 42 28.85 24.45 -26.09
CA ASP A 42 29.46 23.47 -25.16
C ASP A 42 29.80 23.91 -23.71
N ASP A 43 29.20 23.25 -22.71
CA ASP A 43 29.97 22.64 -21.61
C ASP A 43 29.12 21.59 -20.88
N ALA A 44 29.60 20.34 -20.94
CA ALA A 44 29.19 19.25 -20.09
C ALA A 44 29.88 19.39 -18.73
N SER A 45 29.13 19.40 -17.64
CA SER A 45 29.69 19.06 -16.34
C SER A 45 28.66 18.38 -15.46
N GLU A 46 28.93 17.10 -15.22
CA GLU A 46 28.39 16.32 -14.12
C GLU A 46 28.71 16.96 -12.77
N ALA A 47 27.69 17.04 -11.92
CA ALA A 47 27.81 16.91 -10.46
C ALA A 47 26.42 16.38 -10.02
N LYS A 48 26.20 15.07 -9.82
CA LYS A 48 26.66 14.20 -8.71
C LYS A 48 26.57 14.88 -7.34
N THR A 49 26.10 14.09 -6.38
CA THR A 49 25.85 14.33 -4.95
C THR A 49 24.60 15.17 -4.65
N ASP A 50 23.52 14.65 -4.07
CA ASP A 50 23.38 13.50 -3.17
C ASP A 50 22.30 12.51 -3.66
N SER A 51 22.74 11.31 -4.02
CA SER A 51 21.92 10.14 -3.70
C SER A 51 21.83 10.12 -2.19
N LYS A 52 20.71 10.59 -1.65
CA LYS A 52 20.24 10.13 -0.35
C LYS A 52 19.84 8.66 -0.56
N ASP A 53 20.86 7.80 -0.65
CA ASP A 53 20.77 6.44 -0.16
C ASP A 53 20.62 6.59 1.36
N ALA A 54 19.45 7.10 1.77
CA ALA A 54 18.96 6.84 3.09
C ALA A 54 18.73 5.34 3.04
N LYS A 55 19.77 4.58 3.43
CA LYS A 55 19.54 3.28 3.99
C LYS A 55 18.58 3.55 5.14
N GLU A 56 17.29 3.36 4.86
CA GLU A 56 16.24 3.26 5.86
C GLU A 56 16.83 2.37 6.95
N PRO A 57 16.85 2.78 8.22
CA PRO A 57 17.34 1.91 9.27
C PRO A 57 16.52 0.62 9.17
N GLU A 58 17.14 -0.46 8.68
CA GLU A 58 16.54 -1.78 8.72
C GLU A 58 16.34 -2.07 10.20
N LEU A 59 15.10 -1.93 10.67
CA LEU A 59 14.73 -2.33 12.01
C LEU A 59 15.14 -3.79 12.18
N GLU A 60 15.77 -4.11 13.30
CA GLU A 60 16.09 -5.49 13.64
C GLU A 60 14.79 -6.28 13.82
N ASP A 61 14.85 -7.59 13.60
CA ASP A 61 13.73 -8.48 13.86
C ASP A 61 13.21 -8.29 15.30
N GLY A 62 11.91 -8.08 15.43
CA GLY A 62 11.31 -7.74 16.72
C GLY A 62 9.87 -7.24 16.60
N THR A 63 9.32 -6.88 17.76
CA THR A 63 7.99 -6.29 17.88
C THR A 63 8.11 -4.89 18.46
N TYR A 64 7.41 -3.93 17.87
CA TYR A 64 7.49 -2.53 18.19
C TYR A 64 6.09 -1.97 18.41
N LYS A 65 5.93 -1.03 19.34
CA LYS A 65 4.79 -0.09 19.32
C LYS A 65 5.09 0.99 18.30
N VAL A 66 4.10 1.38 17.51
CA VAL A 66 4.23 2.40 16.46
C VAL A 66 3.03 3.33 16.44
N ASP A 67 3.25 4.53 15.92
CA ASP A 67 2.20 5.44 15.53
C ASP A 67 1.63 5.04 14.16
N PHE A 68 0.32 4.80 14.11
CA PHE A 68 -0.43 4.60 12.87
C PHE A 68 -1.24 5.87 12.55
N ASN A 69 -0.76 6.64 11.59
CA ASN A 69 -1.39 7.88 11.17
C ASN A 69 -2.24 7.66 9.92
N THR A 70 -3.28 8.47 9.78
CA THR A 70 -4.27 8.37 8.71
C THR A 70 -4.81 9.77 8.39
N ASP A 71 -5.23 9.99 7.15
CA ASP A 71 -5.91 11.22 6.74
C ASP A 71 -7.39 11.30 7.18
N SER A 72 -7.88 10.29 7.93
CA SER A 72 -9.28 10.14 8.29
C SER A 72 -9.52 10.01 9.78
N GLY A 73 -10.40 10.85 10.32
CA GLY A 73 -10.87 10.75 11.70
C GLY A 73 -11.75 9.52 11.99
N MET A 74 -12.05 8.67 11.00
CA MET A 74 -12.80 7.40 11.20
C MET A 74 -11.95 6.15 11.04
N PHE A 75 -10.78 6.25 10.39
CA PHE A 75 -9.92 5.12 10.04
C PHE A 75 -8.58 5.20 10.78
N HIS A 76 -8.64 5.10 12.11
CA HIS A 76 -7.49 5.21 12.99
C HIS A 76 -7.46 4.07 14.02
N GLU A 77 -6.31 3.89 14.66
CA GLU A 77 -6.15 2.98 15.79
C GLU A 77 -7.12 3.33 16.92
N ASN A 78 -7.69 2.33 17.57
CA ASN A 78 -8.60 2.55 18.68
C ASN A 78 -7.82 3.20 19.86
N PRO A 79 -8.20 4.41 20.31
CA PRO A 79 -7.45 5.14 21.33
C PRO A 79 -7.48 4.47 22.71
N ASP A 80 -8.48 3.63 22.98
CA ASP A 80 -8.62 2.88 24.23
C ASP A 80 -7.95 1.50 24.17
N TYR A 81 -7.31 1.15 23.05
CA TYR A 81 -6.59 -0.11 22.88
C TYR A 81 -5.09 0.14 22.74
N ASN A 82 -4.27 -0.66 23.43
CA ASN A 82 -2.80 -0.61 23.33
C ASN A 82 -2.20 0.80 23.40
N ASP A 83 -2.72 1.65 24.30
CA ASP A 83 -2.32 3.05 24.47
C ASP A 83 -2.49 3.91 23.19
N GLY A 84 -3.43 3.53 22.31
CA GLY A 84 -3.67 4.16 21.02
C GLY A 84 -2.56 3.92 19.99
N LYS A 85 -1.72 2.90 20.19
CA LYS A 85 -0.61 2.54 19.30
C LYS A 85 -0.89 1.23 18.59
N ALA A 86 -0.43 1.13 17.34
CA ALA A 86 -0.43 -0.12 16.61
C ALA A 86 0.82 -0.96 16.96
N THR A 87 0.81 -2.24 16.59
CA THR A 87 1.94 -3.15 16.82
C THR A 87 2.61 -3.51 15.50
N LEU A 88 3.87 -3.13 15.33
CA LEU A 88 4.68 -3.50 14.18
C LEU A 88 5.49 -4.76 14.48
N THR A 89 5.40 -5.76 13.61
CA THR A 89 6.31 -6.92 13.61
C THR A 89 7.30 -6.80 12.47
N VAL A 90 8.58 -6.91 12.78
CA VAL A 90 9.68 -6.97 11.82
C VAL A 90 10.26 -8.38 11.86
N LYS A 91 10.32 -9.03 10.70
CA LYS A 91 10.89 -10.36 10.57
C LYS A 91 11.46 -10.59 9.19
N ASP A 92 12.73 -11.00 9.11
CA ASP A 92 13.43 -11.25 7.84
C ASP A 92 13.35 -10.04 6.89
N GLY A 93 13.46 -8.83 7.45
CA GLY A 93 13.35 -7.56 6.72
C GLY A 93 11.93 -7.22 6.21
N LYS A 94 10.91 -7.98 6.60
CA LYS A 94 9.51 -7.69 6.29
C LYS A 94 8.80 -7.07 7.48
N MET A 95 8.02 -6.04 7.19
CA MET A 95 7.27 -5.27 8.17
C MET A 95 5.77 -5.53 8.01
N THR A 96 5.08 -5.78 9.12
CA THR A 96 3.62 -5.94 9.16
C THR A 96 3.10 -5.23 10.39
N VAL A 97 2.20 -4.26 10.19
CA VAL A 97 1.54 -3.54 11.28
C VAL A 97 0.20 -4.18 11.57
N HIS A 98 0.00 -4.53 12.83
CA HIS A 98 -1.27 -4.97 13.39
C HIS A 98 -2.00 -3.75 13.93
N ILE A 99 -3.11 -3.39 13.29
CA ILE A 99 -3.96 -2.25 13.67
C ILE A 99 -5.28 -2.74 14.22
N THR A 100 -5.75 -2.18 15.33
CA THR A 100 -7.05 -2.46 15.93
C THR A 100 -7.95 -1.25 15.75
N LEU A 101 -9.00 -1.40 14.93
CA LEU A 101 -9.85 -0.27 14.52
C LEU A 101 -11.01 -0.04 15.49
N ASN A 102 -11.89 0.91 15.15
CA ASN A 102 -12.99 1.33 16.03
C ASN A 102 -14.31 0.58 15.79
N SER A 103 -14.38 -0.34 14.82
CA SER A 103 -15.65 -0.99 14.48
C SER A 103 -15.47 -2.22 13.59
N LYS A 104 -16.40 -3.17 13.69
CA LYS A 104 -16.61 -4.25 12.70
C LYS A 104 -17.19 -3.78 11.37
N ASN A 105 -17.54 -2.50 11.25
CA ASN A 105 -18.09 -1.97 10.02
C ASN A 105 -17.05 -1.76 8.92
N ILE A 106 -15.76 -1.80 9.23
CA ILE A 106 -14.65 -1.84 8.27
C ILE A 106 -14.39 -3.30 7.97
N VAL A 107 -14.82 -3.79 6.81
CA VAL A 107 -14.92 -5.22 6.57
C VAL A 107 -13.67 -5.80 5.93
N GLN A 108 -12.98 -5.05 5.08
CA GLN A 108 -11.73 -5.45 4.43
C GLN A 108 -10.89 -4.20 4.12
N LEU A 109 -9.58 -4.42 4.00
CA LEU A 109 -8.62 -3.41 3.54
C LEU A 109 -7.97 -3.87 2.22
N PHE A 110 -7.31 -2.93 1.56
CA PHE A 110 -6.49 -3.21 0.39
C PHE A 110 -5.28 -2.28 0.37
N LEU A 111 -4.08 -2.85 0.29
CA LEU A 111 -2.84 -2.09 0.21
C LEU A 111 -2.70 -1.51 -1.22
N GLY A 112 -3.20 -0.29 -1.40
CA GLY A 112 -3.34 0.39 -2.67
C GLY A 112 -4.63 1.19 -2.75
N SER A 113 -5.08 1.48 -3.98
CA SER A 113 -6.27 2.31 -4.22
C SER A 113 -7.58 1.54 -4.13
N ALA A 114 -8.66 2.26 -3.84
CA ALA A 114 -10.05 1.79 -3.88
C ALA A 114 -10.46 1.33 -5.28
N GLU A 115 -9.89 1.92 -6.33
CA GLU A 115 -10.12 1.48 -7.71
C GLU A 115 -9.51 0.09 -7.93
N ASP A 116 -8.26 -0.11 -7.49
CA ASP A 116 -7.54 -1.37 -7.65
C ASP A 116 -8.14 -2.48 -6.80
N ALA A 117 -8.64 -2.17 -5.61
CA ALA A 117 -9.34 -3.11 -4.72
C ALA A 117 -10.56 -3.78 -5.36
N GLN A 118 -11.16 -3.14 -6.38
CA GLN A 118 -12.34 -3.64 -7.08
C GLN A 118 -12.00 -4.47 -8.33
N LYS A 119 -10.71 -4.62 -8.67
CA LYS A 119 -10.26 -5.40 -9.83
C LYS A 119 -10.19 -6.89 -9.48
N ASP A 120 -10.42 -7.74 -10.48
CA ASP A 120 -10.33 -9.19 -10.31
C ASP A 120 -8.90 -9.59 -9.87
N GLY A 121 -8.82 -10.38 -8.80
CA GLY A 121 -7.55 -10.86 -8.25
C GLY A 121 -6.85 -9.88 -7.30
N ALA A 122 -7.52 -8.81 -6.86
CA ALA A 122 -7.03 -7.97 -5.76
C ALA A 122 -6.77 -8.82 -4.50
N ASP A 123 -5.62 -8.62 -3.88
CA ASP A 123 -5.23 -9.28 -2.63
C ASP A 123 -5.81 -8.50 -1.45
N LEU A 124 -7.07 -8.80 -1.14
CA LEU A 124 -7.82 -8.13 -0.07
C LEU A 124 -7.33 -8.63 1.29
N ILE A 125 -7.21 -7.70 2.23
CA ILE A 125 -6.82 -7.97 3.61
C ILE A 125 -8.10 -8.14 4.42
N ASP A 126 -8.39 -9.39 4.77
CA ASP A 126 -9.47 -9.74 5.71
C ASP A 126 -9.06 -9.42 7.16
N PRO A 127 -10.01 -9.27 8.09
CA PRO A 127 -9.72 -9.15 9.51
C PRO A 127 -8.86 -10.32 10.01
N SER A 128 -7.77 -10.00 10.69
CA SER A 128 -6.90 -10.99 11.33
C SER A 128 -7.54 -11.57 12.60
N GLU A 129 -8.25 -10.73 13.34
CA GLU A 129 -8.94 -11.10 14.58
C GLU A 129 -10.12 -10.18 14.91
N THR A 130 -10.87 -10.58 15.93
CA THR A 130 -11.90 -9.76 16.59
C THR A 130 -11.43 -9.46 18.01
N THR A 131 -11.46 -8.19 18.39
CA THR A 131 -10.94 -7.71 19.68
C THR A 131 -12.09 -7.06 20.45
N GLU A 132 -12.29 -7.44 21.71
CA GLU A 132 -13.23 -6.75 22.60
C GLU A 132 -12.53 -5.56 23.25
N ILE A 133 -13.08 -4.36 23.09
CA ILE A 133 -12.53 -3.13 23.64
C ILE A 133 -13.30 -2.77 24.90
N THR A 134 -12.56 -2.54 25.99
CA THR A 134 -13.09 -1.93 27.21
C THR A 134 -12.74 -0.45 27.20
N TYR A 135 -13.72 0.41 27.02
CA TYR A 135 -13.52 1.85 26.90
C TYR A 135 -13.26 2.53 28.24
N SER A 136 -12.32 3.47 28.29
CA SER A 136 -11.94 4.18 29.51
C SER A 136 -13.01 5.16 30.01
N ASP A 137 -13.92 5.57 29.13
CA ASP A 137 -15.06 6.45 29.44
C ASP A 137 -16.23 5.74 30.16
N GLY A 138 -16.13 4.41 30.34
CA GLY A 138 -17.16 3.58 30.98
C GLY A 138 -18.29 3.14 30.05
N SER A 139 -18.16 3.38 28.75
CA SER A 139 -19.08 2.86 27.73
C SER A 139 -19.10 1.33 27.72
N ALA A 140 -20.16 0.76 27.18
CA ALA A 140 -20.28 -0.69 27.05
C ALA A 140 -19.16 -1.23 26.16
N PRO A 141 -18.56 -2.40 26.48
CA PRO A 141 -17.57 -3.02 25.62
C PRO A 141 -18.14 -3.29 24.22
N GLU A 142 -17.29 -3.12 23.21
CA GLU A 142 -17.63 -3.39 21.82
C GLU A 142 -16.56 -4.28 21.17
N GLU A 143 -17.00 -5.14 20.27
CA GLU A 143 -16.08 -5.92 19.46
C GLU A 143 -15.74 -5.16 18.18
N VAL A 144 -14.45 -5.08 17.88
CA VAL A 144 -13.88 -4.43 16.69
C VAL A 144 -13.04 -5.42 15.89
N TYR A 145 -12.66 -5.04 14.67
CA TYR A 145 -11.74 -5.83 13.85
C TYR A 145 -10.32 -5.27 13.90
N SER A 146 -9.36 -6.19 13.89
CA SER A 146 -7.95 -5.89 13.70
C SER A 146 -7.44 -6.44 12.37
N PHE A 147 -6.42 -5.80 11.80
CA PHE A 147 -5.87 -6.14 10.50
C PHE A 147 -4.35 -6.20 10.53
N ASP A 148 -3.79 -7.17 9.83
CA ASP A 148 -2.35 -7.25 9.57
C ASP A 148 -2.05 -6.64 8.20
N VAL A 149 -1.45 -5.46 8.20
CA VAL A 149 -1.17 -4.68 6.98
C VAL A 149 0.33 -4.70 6.69
N PRO A 150 0.77 -5.16 5.51
CA PRO A 150 2.17 -5.04 5.12
C PRO A 150 2.58 -3.57 5.06
N VAL A 151 3.74 -3.24 5.64
CA VAL A 151 4.26 -1.87 5.66
C VAL A 151 5.38 -1.75 4.62
N PRO A 152 5.19 -0.99 3.54
CA PRO A 152 6.20 -0.86 2.49
C PRO A 152 7.40 -0.02 2.91
N THR A 153 7.19 0.96 3.79
CA THR A 153 8.19 1.93 4.27
C THR A 153 7.73 2.54 5.59
N LEU A 154 8.68 2.98 6.42
CA LEU A 154 8.41 3.74 7.64
C LEU A 154 8.52 5.24 7.37
N ASP A 155 7.81 6.02 8.18
CA ASP A 155 7.80 7.49 8.16
C ASP A 155 7.28 8.16 6.87
N ASP A 156 7.12 7.39 5.78
CA ASP A 156 6.51 7.82 4.52
C ASP A 156 5.04 7.35 4.40
N GLU A 157 4.22 8.11 3.69
CA GLU A 157 2.82 7.77 3.44
C GLU A 157 2.67 6.70 2.34
N PHE A 158 1.70 5.80 2.53
CA PHE A 158 1.27 4.83 1.52
C PHE A 158 -0.25 4.73 1.42
N ASP A 159 -0.73 4.18 0.31
CA ASP A 159 -2.15 4.00 0.04
C ASP A 159 -2.72 2.78 0.75
N LEU A 160 -3.82 2.97 1.46
CA LEU A 160 -4.56 1.89 2.11
C LEU A 160 -6.06 2.16 1.96
N ALA A 161 -6.70 1.45 1.05
CA ALA A 161 -8.14 1.56 0.86
C ALA A 161 -8.90 0.68 1.85
N LEU A 162 -10.08 1.13 2.26
CA LEU A 162 -10.99 0.35 3.08
C LEU A 162 -12.36 0.23 2.43
N VAL A 163 -13.05 -0.88 2.71
CA VAL A 163 -14.46 -1.05 2.40
C VAL A 163 -15.23 -1.30 3.68
N GLY A 164 -16.42 -0.68 3.76
CA GLY A 164 -17.36 -0.95 4.83
C GLY A 164 -18.52 -1.84 4.41
N THR A 165 -19.45 -2.10 5.33
CA THR A 165 -20.64 -2.93 5.10
C THR A 165 -21.54 -2.50 3.94
N LYS A 166 -21.40 -1.26 3.46
CA LYS A 166 -22.13 -0.74 2.29
C LYS A 166 -21.46 -1.04 0.94
N GLY A 167 -20.31 -1.73 0.93
CA GLY A 167 -19.59 -2.13 -0.28
C GLY A 167 -18.91 -0.98 -1.03
N LYS A 168 -18.96 0.25 -0.52
CA LYS A 168 -18.22 1.39 -1.08
C LYS A 168 -16.80 1.39 -0.52
N TRP A 169 -15.83 1.43 -1.42
CA TRP A 169 -14.41 1.62 -1.12
C TRP A 169 -14.05 3.10 -0.94
N TYR A 170 -13.09 3.37 -0.06
CA TYR A 170 -12.55 4.71 0.24
C TYR A 170 -11.03 4.64 0.26
N ASP A 171 -10.40 5.59 -0.41
CA ASP A 171 -8.94 5.80 -0.38
C ASP A 171 -8.54 6.55 0.88
N HIS A 172 -7.42 6.14 1.48
CA HIS A 172 -6.76 6.83 2.58
C HIS A 172 -5.24 6.82 2.38
N LYS A 173 -4.60 7.92 2.77
CA LYS A 173 -3.16 7.97 3.03
C LYS A 173 -2.91 7.62 4.48
N VAL A 174 -1.98 6.69 4.71
CA VAL A 174 -1.56 6.26 6.03
C VAL A 174 -0.05 6.23 6.16
N SER A 175 0.47 6.34 7.38
CA SER A 175 1.90 6.15 7.65
C SER A 175 2.11 5.42 8.97
N VAL A 176 3.22 4.68 9.04
CA VAL A 176 3.68 3.99 10.24
C VAL A 176 4.99 4.63 10.67
N SER A 177 5.06 5.11 11.91
CA SER A 177 6.18 5.92 12.38
C SER A 177 6.51 5.66 13.84
N ASN A 178 7.63 6.21 14.30
CA ASN A 178 8.07 6.17 15.70
C ASN A 178 8.08 4.74 16.30
N PRO A 179 8.87 3.80 15.73
CA PRO A 179 8.97 2.45 16.28
C PRO A 179 9.68 2.43 17.63
N GLU A 180 8.98 1.91 18.64
CA GLU A 180 9.46 1.73 20.01
C GLU A 180 9.51 0.23 20.33
N LEU A 181 10.72 -0.33 20.48
CA LEU A 181 10.91 -1.76 20.72
C LEU A 181 10.19 -2.20 22.00
N VAL A 182 9.37 -3.23 21.88
CA VAL A 182 8.75 -3.90 23.03
C VAL A 182 9.80 -4.86 23.62
N GLN A 183 10.29 -4.54 24.82
CA GLN A 183 11.28 -5.35 25.56
C GLN A 183 10.64 -6.48 26.34
#